data_AF-I4C179-F1
#
_entry.id   AF-I4C179-F1
#
_cell.length_a   1.000
_cell.length_b   1.000
_cell.length_c   1.000
_cell.angle_alpha   90.00
_cell.angle_beta   90.00
_cell.angle_gamma   90.00
#
_symmetry.space_group_name_H-M   'P 1'
#
loop_
_entity.id
_entity.type
_entity.pdbx_description
1 polymer ?
#
loop_
_entity_poly.entity_id
_entity_poly.type
_entity_poly.pdbx_seq_one_letter_code
_entity_poly.pdbx_strand_id
1 'polypeptide(L)'
;MTDQIQNMPNRSEIAKIFGEVLQELRRKRGLSQEEFGFECELHRTYISLLERGKRIPSLTTIIQLAIVLKVSPSEIVRQVEARLGWPATNIFD
;
A
#
# COMPACT_ATOMS: atom_id res chain seq x y z
N MET A 1 12.51 -22.68 -11.32
CA MET A 1 12.75 -21.23 -11.42
C MET A 1 11.75 -20.53 -12.34
N THR A 2 11.29 -21.16 -13.43
CA THR A 2 10.35 -20.58 -14.40
C THR A 2 8.90 -20.49 -13.91
N ASP A 3 8.44 -21.45 -13.10
CA ASP A 3 7.03 -21.52 -12.66
C ASP A 3 6.64 -20.49 -11.58
N GLN A 4 7.61 -19.93 -10.85
CA GLN A 4 7.32 -18.97 -9.77
C GLN A 4 7.16 -17.52 -10.25
N ILE A 5 7.81 -17.15 -11.36
CA ILE A 5 7.60 -15.84 -11.99
C ILE A 5 6.19 -15.76 -12.61
N GLN A 6 5.65 -16.88 -13.09
CA GLN A 6 4.29 -16.94 -13.64
C GLN A 6 3.18 -16.72 -12.60
N ASN A 7 3.46 -16.88 -11.31
CA ASN A 7 2.52 -16.68 -10.21
C ASN A 7 2.73 -15.36 -9.44
N MET A 8 3.57 -14.45 -9.96
CA MET A 8 3.74 -13.14 -9.34
C MET A 8 2.47 -12.28 -9.48
N PRO A 9 2.08 -11.56 -8.43
CA PRO A 9 0.93 -10.68 -8.50
C PRO A 9 1.17 -9.60 -9.54
N ASN A 10 0.21 -9.40 -10.42
CA ASN A 10 0.34 -8.40 -11.47
C ASN A 10 0.19 -6.99 -10.91
N ARG A 11 0.57 -5.99 -11.71
CA ARG A 11 0.50 -4.58 -11.32
C ARG A 11 -0.87 -4.13 -10.78
N SER A 12 -1.96 -4.62 -11.37
CA SER A 12 -3.33 -4.25 -10.98
C SER A 12 -3.69 -4.85 -9.62
N GLU A 13 -3.29 -6.09 -9.38
CA GLU A 13 -3.49 -6.78 -8.10
C GLU A 13 -2.71 -6.11 -6.97
N ILE A 14 -1.42 -5.81 -7.19
CA ILE A 14 -0.59 -5.06 -6.23
C ILE A 14 -1.23 -3.71 -5.89
N ALA A 15 -1.69 -2.96 -6.90
CA ALA A 15 -2.32 -1.66 -6.69
C ALA A 15 -3.61 -1.77 -5.86
N LYS A 16 -4.43 -2.78 -6.12
CA LYS A 16 -5.67 -3.03 -5.38
C LYS A 16 -5.36 -3.34 -3.91
N ILE A 17 -4.47 -4.29 -3.64
CA ILE A 17 -4.10 -4.68 -2.28
C ILE A 17 -3.46 -3.51 -1.52
N PHE A 18 -2.58 -2.75 -2.16
CA PHE A 18 -2.03 -1.53 -1.57
C PHE A 18 -3.13 -0.55 -1.18
N GLY A 19 -4.10 -0.30 -2.06
CA GLY A 19 -5.22 0.60 -1.81
C GLY A 19 -6.06 0.19 -0.61
N GLU A 20 -6.32 -1.11 -0.45
CA GLU A 20 -7.06 -1.67 0.68
C GLU A 20 -6.29 -1.52 2.00
N VAL A 21 -4.97 -1.80 2.01
CA VAL A 21 -4.10 -1.59 3.18
C VAL A 21 -4.08 -0.12 3.58
N LEU A 22 -3.91 0.78 2.61
CA LEU A 22 -3.89 2.22 2.84
C LEU A 22 -5.21 2.71 3.44
N GLN A 23 -6.34 2.28 2.88
CA GLN A 23 -7.67 2.64 3.37
C GLN A 23 -7.88 2.16 4.81
N GLU A 24 -7.48 0.94 5.12
CA GLU A 24 -7.61 0.40 6.47
C GLU A 24 -6.78 1.18 7.49
N LEU A 25 -5.50 1.41 7.18
CA LEU A 25 -4.61 2.18 8.05
C LEU A 25 -5.13 3.61 8.27
N ARG A 26 -5.59 4.28 7.21
CA ARG A 26 -6.20 5.61 7.32
C ARG A 26 -7.42 5.59 8.24
N ARG A 27 -8.33 4.64 8.04
CA ARG A 27 -9.55 4.51 8.86
C ARG A 27 -9.21 4.21 10.32
N LYS A 28 -8.20 3.39 10.60
CA LYS A 28 -7.67 3.15 11.96
C LYS A 28 -7.15 4.43 12.63
N ARG A 29 -6.66 5.38 11.84
CA ARG A 29 -6.25 6.71 12.33
C ARG A 29 -7.42 7.70 12.47
N GLY A 30 -8.63 7.32 12.08
CA GLY A 30 -9.83 8.14 12.19
C GLY A 30 -9.92 9.27 11.15
N LEU A 31 -9.09 9.23 10.10
CA LEU A 31 -8.99 10.33 9.13
C LEU A 31 -9.91 10.10 7.93
N SER A 32 -10.57 11.14 7.43
CA SER A 32 -11.17 11.16 6.09
C SER A 32 -10.10 11.18 4.99
N GLN A 33 -10.49 10.95 3.73
CA GLN A 33 -9.55 11.07 2.61
C GLN A 33 -9.06 12.52 2.41
N GLU A 34 -9.87 13.50 2.80
CA GLU A 34 -9.54 14.92 2.69
C GLU A 34 -8.51 15.31 3.74
N GLU A 35 -8.78 15.00 5.01
CA GLU A 35 -7.83 15.23 6.11
C GLU A 35 -6.52 14.49 5.89
N PHE A 36 -6.58 13.21 5.51
CA PHE A 36 -5.39 12.42 5.25
C PHE A 36 -4.59 12.95 4.06
N GLY A 37 -5.26 13.37 2.98
CA GLY A 37 -4.61 14.01 1.86
C GLY A 37 -3.90 15.30 2.30
N PHE A 38 -4.60 16.16 3.02
CA PHE A 38 -4.05 17.41 3.54
C PHE A 38 -2.82 17.19 4.43
N GLU A 39 -2.89 16.29 5.42
CA GLU A 39 -1.76 15.95 6.30
C GLU A 39 -0.58 15.34 5.54
N CYS A 40 -0.86 14.59 4.47
CA CYS A 40 0.17 14.04 3.59
C CYS A 40 0.67 15.03 2.55
N GLU A 41 0.19 16.28 2.49
CA GLU A 41 0.48 17.21 1.37
C GLU A 41 0.14 16.61 -0.02
N LEU A 42 -0.91 15.79 -0.09
CA LEU A 42 -1.41 15.14 -1.28
C LEU A 42 -2.86 15.55 -1.57
N HIS A 43 -3.21 15.68 -2.84
CA HIS A 43 -4.60 15.98 -3.20
C HIS A 43 -5.53 14.82 -2.81
N ARG A 44 -6.69 15.11 -2.22
CA ARG A 44 -7.74 14.12 -1.87
C ARG A 44 -8.05 13.14 -3.01
N THR A 45 -8.12 13.64 -4.24
CA THR A 45 -8.33 12.81 -5.44
C THR A 45 -7.24 11.76 -5.64
N TYR A 46 -5.98 12.10 -5.33
CA TYR A 46 -4.87 11.16 -5.41
C TYR A 46 -5.01 10.06 -4.35
N ILE A 47 -5.35 10.40 -3.11
CA ILE A 47 -5.69 9.42 -2.06
C ILE A 47 -6.81 8.48 -2.54
N SER A 48 -7.89 9.02 -3.10
CA SER A 48 -8.98 8.23 -3.67
C SER A 48 -8.55 7.31 -4.82
N LEU A 49 -7.58 7.73 -5.65
CA LEU A 49 -7.03 6.91 -6.72
C LEU A 49 -6.15 5.77 -6.18
N LEU A 50 -5.37 6.03 -5.13
CA LEU A 50 -4.57 5.02 -4.45
C LEU A 50 -5.47 3.95 -3.80
N GLU A 51 -6.46 4.38 -3.00
CA GLU A 51 -7.36 3.45 -2.29
C GLU A 51 -8.20 2.57 -3.22
N ARG A 52 -8.45 3.01 -4.46
CA ARG A 52 -9.18 2.23 -5.47
C ARG A 52 -8.26 1.43 -6.39
N GLY A 53 -6.96 1.39 -6.11
CA GLY A 53 -5.96 0.69 -6.94
C GLY A 53 -5.82 1.26 -8.35
N LYS A 54 -6.23 2.52 -8.59
CA LYS A 54 -6.12 3.19 -9.90
C LYS A 54 -4.75 3.83 -10.10
N ARG A 55 -3.98 4.01 -9.01
CA ARG A 55 -2.59 4.48 -9.04
C ARG A 55 -1.75 3.62 -8.10
N ILE A 56 -0.46 3.53 -8.43
CA ILE A 56 0.55 2.92 -7.58
C ILE A 56 1.37 4.06 -6.99
N PRO A 57 1.61 4.07 -5.67
CA PRO A 57 2.46 5.07 -5.05
C PRO A 57 3.93 4.87 -5.46
N SER A 58 4.69 5.94 -5.54
CA SER A 58 6.16 5.83 -5.51
C SER A 58 6.63 5.43 -4.10
N LEU A 59 7.89 5.01 -3.97
CA LEU A 59 8.51 4.82 -2.66
C LEU A 59 8.44 6.09 -1.80
N THR A 60 8.66 7.26 -2.41
CA THR A 60 8.54 8.56 -1.72
C THR A 60 7.15 8.78 -1.18
N THR A 61 6.11 8.42 -1.95
CA THR A 61 4.72 8.50 -1.51
C THR A 61 4.48 7.54 -0.34
N ILE A 62 4.98 6.30 -0.38
CA ILE A 62 4.82 5.34 0.72
C ILE A 62 5.43 5.90 2.02
N ILE A 63 6.61 6.50 1.95
CA ILE A 63 7.27 7.11 3.11
C ILE A 63 6.42 8.25 3.68
N GLN A 64 5.91 9.14 2.82
CA GLN A 64 5.05 10.26 3.22
C GLN A 64 3.76 9.79 3.90
N LEU A 65 3.07 8.80 3.31
CA LEU A 65 1.87 8.20 3.89
C LEU A 65 2.17 7.57 5.25
N ALA A 66 3.29 6.86 5.38
CA ALA A 66 3.68 6.18 6.63
C ALA A 66 3.87 7.14 7.80
N ILE A 67 4.47 8.32 7.55
CA ILE A 67 4.65 9.38 8.56
C ILE A 67 3.29 9.79 9.15
N VAL A 68 2.35 10.13 8.29
CA VAL A 68 1.00 10.54 8.72
C VAL A 68 0.24 9.39 9.36
N LEU A 69 0.40 8.16 8.85
CA LEU A 69 -0.21 6.97 9.42
C LEU A 69 0.43 6.54 10.76
N LYS A 70 1.56 7.14 11.18
CA LYS A 70 2.32 6.76 12.39
C LYS A 70 2.71 5.28 12.40
N VAL A 71 3.15 4.78 11.24
CA VAL A 71 3.70 3.43 11.08
C VAL A 71 5.02 3.52 10.31
N SER A 72 5.84 2.47 10.36
CA SER A 72 6.99 2.41 9.45
C SER A 72 6.53 2.16 8.01
N PRO A 73 7.28 2.63 6.98
CA PRO A 73 7.01 2.24 5.59
C PRO A 73 7.01 0.72 5.39
N SER A 74 7.88 0.01 6.11
CA SER A 74 7.95 -1.45 6.10
C SER A 74 6.69 -2.13 6.63
N GLU A 75 5.94 -1.49 7.55
CA GLU A 75 4.66 -2.04 8.01
C GLU A 75 3.61 -2.03 6.91
N ILE A 76 3.57 -0.97 6.09
CA ILE A 76 2.67 -0.91 4.94
C ILE A 76 3.00 -2.04 3.96
N VAL A 77 4.29 -2.22 3.64
CA VAL A 77 4.75 -3.27 2.73
C VAL A 77 4.45 -4.65 3.30
N ARG A 78 4.70 -4.89 4.59
CA ARG A 78 4.41 -6.16 5.26
C ARG A 78 2.92 -6.53 5.19
N GLN A 79 2.03 -5.57 5.39
CA GLN A 79 0.59 -5.83 5.25
C GLN A 79 0.18 -6.14 3.81
N VAL A 80 0.83 -5.52 2.82
CA VAL A 80 0.62 -5.84 1.40
C VAL A 80 1.10 -7.26 1.10
N GLU A 81 2.32 -7.62 1.51
CA GLU A 81 2.89 -8.96 1.38
C GLU A 81 1.97 -10.03 1.99
N ALA A 82 1.52 -9.81 3.22
CA ALA A 82 0.62 -10.73 3.91
C ALA A 82 -0.69 -10.98 3.14
N ARG A 83 -1.26 -9.95 2.51
CA ARG A 83 -2.51 -10.06 1.72
C ARG A 83 -2.28 -10.66 0.34
N LEU A 84 -1.10 -10.49 -0.24
CA LEU A 84 -0.69 -11.15 -1.48
C LEU A 84 -0.35 -12.64 -1.26
N GLY A 85 -0.35 -13.10 0.00
CA GLY A 85 0.11 -14.45 0.33
C GLY A 85 1.61 -14.63 0.09
N TRP A 86 2.39 -13.54 0.17
CA TRP A 86 3.83 -13.61 0.01
C TRP A 86 4.43 -14.47 1.14
N PRO A 87 5.24 -15.49 0.82
CA PRO A 87 5.78 -16.39 1.83
C PRO A 87 6.71 -15.63 2.79
N ALA A 88 6.51 -15.84 4.09
CA ALA A 88 7.33 -15.22 5.14
C ALA A 88 8.74 -15.84 5.25
N THR A 89 8.99 -16.96 4.56
CA THR A 89 10.26 -17.68 4.55
C THR A 89 11.01 -17.43 3.24
N ASN A 90 12.34 -17.48 3.30
CA ASN A 90 13.23 -17.11 2.21
C ASN A 90 12.86 -17.88 0.92
N ILE A 91 12.59 -17.15 -0.16
CA ILE A 91 12.32 -17.72 -1.50
C ILE A 91 13.62 -18.32 -2.12
N PHE A 92 14.74 -18.21 -1.40
CA PHE A 92 16.09 -18.60 -1.82
C PHE A 92 16.77 -19.59 -0.85
N ASP A 93 16.04 -20.14 0.13
CA ASP A 93 16.51 -21.27 0.96
C ASP A 93 16.25 -22.62 0.26
#